data_AF-A0A4S8SHT4-F1
#
_entry.id   AF-A0A4S8SHT4-F1
#
_cell.length_a   1.000
_cell.length_b   1.000
_cell.length_c   1.000
_cell.angle_alpha   90.00
_cell.angle_beta   90.00
_cell.angle_gamma   90.00
#
_symmetry.space_group_name_H-M   'P 1'
#
loop_
_entity.id
_entity.type
_entity.pdbx_description
1 polymer ?
#
loop_
_entity_poly.entity_id
_entity_poly.type
_entity_poly.pdbx_seq_one_letter_code
_entity_poly.pdbx_strand_id
1 'polypeptide(L)'
;MAPFLNALSLLFSTSAIQSVLSIPSQRPHSCHPSTFSFPTIPGAELINISASSVLNYTKTSLLPGTEAIKPYTIDFCNVTVTYKHISHNESISVSIWAPKPDDWNRRILALGGGGYAATFDHLYQTAAVGKGFVAIGTDSGHPSGMTAAFVTSWALDADGNSNTHLIQDWGFRTLGEMSVIGKHIVEEYYNRLPDYAYFTGCSGGGRQGLVLAQRYPKAFDGILAAAPAINLETFIPAAYWPTQVMRELKVYPAPCEIEGFTVAAIQQCDALDGDEDGTISMPESCHFEASRLIGKELSCDGEQRRFTKEAAMSVR
;
A
#
# COMPACT_ATOMS: atom_id res chain seq x y z
N MET A 1 -50.43 -48.15 69.58
CA MET A 1 -51.10 -46.96 70.15
C MET A 1 -51.06 -45.87 69.11
N ALA A 2 -52.21 -45.57 68.51
CA ALA A 2 -52.46 -44.30 67.79
C ALA A 2 -52.52 -43.15 68.82
N PRO A 3 -52.36 -41.87 68.42
CA PRO A 3 -53.38 -41.11 67.68
C PRO A 3 -52.80 -40.26 66.51
N PHE A 4 -53.45 -40.17 65.35
CA PHE A 4 -54.45 -39.17 64.94
C PHE A 4 -54.06 -37.70 65.18
N LEU A 5 -53.80 -36.93 64.11
CA LEU A 5 -54.51 -35.68 63.78
C LEU A 5 -54.06 -35.01 62.46
N ASN A 6 -55.06 -34.85 61.59
CA ASN A 6 -55.39 -33.77 60.65
C ASN A 6 -54.49 -33.31 59.49
N ALA A 7 -55.19 -33.25 58.36
CA ALA A 7 -54.86 -32.68 57.06
C ALA A 7 -54.64 -31.16 57.08
N LEU A 8 -53.79 -30.69 56.17
CA LEU A 8 -54.06 -29.53 55.32
C LEU A 8 -53.13 -29.59 54.08
N SER A 9 -53.70 -29.81 52.92
CA SER A 9 -53.03 -29.78 51.62
C SER A 9 -52.91 -28.33 51.14
N LEU A 10 -51.68 -27.80 51.14
CA LEU A 10 -51.33 -26.52 50.52
C LEU A 10 -50.73 -26.77 49.13
N LEU A 11 -51.51 -26.45 48.10
CA LEU A 11 -51.03 -26.33 46.72
C LEU A 11 -50.20 -25.04 46.60
N PHE A 12 -48.87 -25.17 46.60
CA PHE A 12 -47.99 -24.07 46.19
C PHE A 12 -47.78 -24.14 44.68
N SER A 13 -48.47 -23.27 43.94
CA SER A 13 -48.14 -22.97 42.54
C SER A 13 -46.88 -22.10 42.50
N THR A 14 -45.71 -22.71 42.37
CA THR A 14 -44.48 -21.96 42.12
C THR A 14 -44.46 -21.52 40.66
N SER A 15 -44.78 -20.24 40.43
CA SER A 15 -44.59 -19.58 39.14
C SER A 15 -43.10 -19.55 38.83
N ALA A 16 -42.66 -20.34 37.85
CA ALA A 16 -41.30 -20.30 37.36
C ALA A 16 -41.09 -18.96 36.62
N ILE A 17 -40.42 -18.00 37.27
CA ILE A 17 -39.90 -16.82 36.60
C ILE A 17 -38.75 -17.32 35.73
N GLN A 18 -39.03 -17.58 34.45
CA GLN A 18 -38.00 -17.65 33.43
C GLN A 18 -37.37 -16.26 33.31
N SER A 19 -36.26 -16.06 34.01
CA SER A 19 -35.35 -14.96 33.73
C SER A 19 -34.82 -15.15 32.31
N VAL A 20 -35.45 -14.47 31.36
CA VAL A 20 -34.94 -14.33 30.00
C VAL A 20 -33.61 -13.62 30.13
N LEU A 21 -32.51 -14.38 30.05
CA LEU A 21 -31.19 -13.83 29.79
C LEU A 21 -31.32 -13.08 28.48
N SER A 22 -31.41 -11.75 28.56
CA SER A 22 -31.29 -10.86 27.42
C SER A 22 -29.90 -11.12 26.83
N ILE A 23 -29.87 -11.87 25.73
CA ILE A 23 -28.71 -11.92 24.84
C ILE A 23 -28.40 -10.46 24.52
N PRO A 24 -27.15 -9.98 24.73
CA PRO A 24 -26.79 -8.64 24.26
C PRO A 24 -27.15 -8.61 22.78
N SER A 25 -28.10 -7.76 22.40
CA SER A 25 -28.35 -7.48 21.00
C SER A 25 -27.01 -7.04 20.44
N GLN A 26 -26.36 -7.91 19.66
CA GLN A 26 -25.22 -7.51 18.85
C GLN A 26 -25.73 -6.31 18.07
N ARG A 27 -25.12 -5.13 18.31
CA ARG A 27 -25.39 -3.97 17.46
C ARG A 27 -25.23 -4.48 16.03
N PRO A 28 -26.23 -4.31 15.16
CA PRO A 28 -26.01 -4.62 13.75
C PRO A 28 -24.75 -3.85 13.33
N HIS A 29 -23.78 -4.55 12.75
CA HIS A 29 -22.55 -3.98 12.23
C HIS A 29 -22.92 -2.99 11.12
N SER A 30 -23.29 -1.79 11.53
CA SER A 30 -23.93 -0.79 10.68
C SER A 30 -22.83 0.03 10.04
N CYS A 31 -22.69 -0.09 8.72
CA CYS A 31 -21.83 0.78 7.95
C CYS A 31 -22.48 2.16 7.80
N HIS A 32 -22.37 2.97 8.85
CA HIS A 32 -22.96 4.30 8.94
C HIS A 32 -21.99 5.25 9.65
N PRO A 33 -21.89 6.54 9.27
CA PRO A 33 -20.92 7.47 9.87
C PRO A 33 -20.98 7.54 11.39
N SER A 34 -22.19 7.46 11.97
CA SER A 34 -22.39 7.52 13.43
C SER A 34 -21.87 6.30 14.20
N THR A 35 -21.49 5.23 13.50
CA THR A 35 -20.83 4.06 14.10
C THR A 35 -19.39 4.39 14.50
N PHE A 36 -18.79 5.38 13.85
CA PHE A 36 -17.37 5.64 13.90
C PHE A 36 -17.04 6.94 14.60
N SER A 37 -15.89 6.97 15.27
CA SER A 37 -15.31 8.17 15.86
C SER A 37 -13.87 8.38 15.41
N PHE A 38 -13.38 9.59 15.57
CA PHE A 38 -11.98 9.91 15.29
C PHE A 38 -11.13 9.59 16.53
N PRO A 39 -10.05 8.80 16.40
CA PRO A 39 -9.15 8.56 17.52
C PRO A 39 -8.41 9.85 17.91
N THR A 40 -7.87 9.88 19.12
CA THR A 40 -7.01 11.00 19.53
C THR A 40 -5.66 10.92 18.80
N ILE A 41 -5.39 11.92 17.95
CA ILE A 41 -4.12 12.10 17.27
C ILE A 41 -3.57 13.49 17.65
N PRO A 42 -2.37 13.60 18.24
CA PRO A 42 -1.84 14.89 18.68
C PRO A 42 -1.71 15.90 17.54
N GLY A 43 -2.34 17.07 17.71
CA GLY A 43 -2.25 18.16 16.73
C GLY A 43 -3.13 17.99 15.49
N ALA A 44 -3.97 16.95 15.44
CA ALA A 44 -4.91 16.71 14.36
C ALA A 44 -6.36 16.83 14.84
N GLU A 45 -7.24 17.30 13.95
CA GLU A 45 -8.68 17.38 14.19
C GLU A 45 -9.48 16.77 13.03
N LEU A 46 -10.62 16.18 13.38
CA LEU A 46 -11.54 15.58 12.41
C LEU A 46 -12.18 16.65 11.53
N ILE A 47 -12.22 16.41 10.22
CA ILE A 47 -13.08 17.16 9.29
C ILE A 47 -14.40 16.41 9.10
N ASN A 48 -14.34 15.14 8.71
CA ASN A 48 -15.54 14.35 8.39
C ASN A 48 -15.25 12.84 8.45
N ILE A 49 -16.27 12.05 8.78
CA ILE A 49 -16.29 10.60 8.55
C ILE A 49 -17.45 10.29 7.60
N SER A 50 -17.17 9.64 6.49
CA SER A 50 -18.19 9.03 5.64
C SER A 50 -18.14 7.52 5.77
N ALA A 51 -19.29 6.87 5.70
CA ALA A 51 -19.40 5.42 5.70
C ALA A 51 -20.63 4.98 4.90
N SER A 52 -20.46 4.02 4.00
CA SER A 52 -21.57 3.41 3.27
C SER A 52 -21.28 1.99 2.84
N SER A 53 -22.30 1.13 2.88
CA SER A 53 -22.20 -0.22 2.36
C SER A 53 -22.12 -0.19 0.83
N VAL A 54 -21.14 -0.89 0.28
CA VAL A 54 -20.99 -1.13 -1.15
C VAL A 54 -21.17 -2.62 -1.40
N LEU A 55 -22.05 -2.97 -2.34
CA LEU A 55 -22.41 -4.35 -2.67
C LEU A 55 -22.09 -4.66 -4.14
N ASN A 56 -21.71 -5.89 -4.43
CA ASN A 56 -21.40 -6.42 -5.75
C ASN A 56 -20.36 -5.57 -6.51
N TYR A 57 -19.39 -4.98 -5.80
CA TYR A 57 -18.36 -4.16 -6.41
C TYR A 57 -17.36 -5.04 -7.13
N THR A 58 -17.30 -4.92 -8.47
CA THR A 58 -16.41 -5.72 -9.31
C THR A 58 -15.34 -4.86 -9.95
N LYS A 59 -14.07 -5.18 -9.68
CA LYS A 59 -12.91 -4.54 -10.33
C LYS A 59 -11.77 -5.54 -10.54
N THR A 60 -11.00 -5.28 -11.58
CA THR A 60 -9.69 -5.89 -11.79
C THR A 60 -8.69 -5.27 -10.83
N SER A 61 -7.95 -6.11 -10.11
CA SER A 61 -7.06 -5.69 -9.03
C SER A 61 -5.89 -6.65 -8.86
N LEU A 62 -4.86 -6.18 -8.18
CA LEU A 62 -3.61 -6.88 -7.85
C LEU A 62 -3.11 -6.40 -6.48
N LEU A 63 -2.12 -7.08 -5.92
CA LEU A 63 -1.41 -6.58 -4.73
C LEU A 63 -0.11 -5.88 -5.15
N PRO A 64 0.40 -4.93 -4.35
CA PRO A 64 1.69 -4.28 -4.62
C PRO A 64 2.81 -5.30 -4.85
N GLY A 65 3.63 -5.07 -5.87
CA GLY A 65 4.77 -5.93 -6.21
C GLY A 65 4.40 -7.28 -6.82
N THR A 66 3.16 -7.46 -7.29
CA THR A 66 2.71 -8.70 -7.95
C THR A 66 2.22 -8.41 -9.38
N GLU A 67 2.32 -9.39 -10.27
CA GLU A 67 1.75 -9.32 -11.63
C GLU A 67 0.43 -10.08 -11.76
N ALA A 68 -0.04 -10.69 -10.66
CA ALA A 68 -1.23 -11.53 -10.62
C ALA A 68 -2.53 -10.70 -10.64
N ILE A 69 -2.79 -10.06 -11.77
CA ILE A 69 -3.98 -9.26 -12.03
C ILE A 69 -5.19 -10.19 -12.25
N LYS A 70 -6.28 -9.98 -11.49
CA LYS A 70 -7.53 -10.70 -11.70
C LYS A 70 -8.75 -9.92 -11.21
N PRO A 71 -9.98 -10.25 -11.68
CA PRO A 71 -11.19 -9.64 -11.16
C PRO A 71 -11.51 -10.15 -9.74
N TYR A 72 -12.04 -9.25 -8.91
CA TYR A 72 -12.64 -9.55 -7.62
C TYR A 72 -14.02 -8.91 -7.57
N THR A 73 -15.01 -9.62 -7.01
CA THR A 73 -16.33 -9.10 -6.65
C THR A 73 -16.45 -9.13 -5.14
N ILE A 74 -16.67 -7.96 -4.53
CA ILE A 74 -16.62 -7.78 -3.08
C ILE A 74 -17.81 -6.97 -2.56
N ASP A 75 -18.20 -7.28 -1.33
CA ASP A 75 -19.09 -6.46 -0.50
C ASP A 75 -18.29 -5.91 0.68
N PHE A 76 -18.41 -4.62 0.96
CA PHE A 76 -17.65 -3.99 2.03
C PHE A 76 -18.32 -2.73 2.56
N CYS A 77 -17.98 -2.37 3.79
CA CYS A 77 -18.19 -1.05 4.33
C CYS A 77 -17.07 -0.13 3.86
N ASN A 78 -17.41 0.86 3.04
CA ASN A 78 -16.49 1.90 2.60
C ASN A 78 -16.50 3.03 3.62
N VAL A 79 -15.40 3.23 4.34
CA VAL A 79 -15.24 4.30 5.31
C VAL A 79 -14.12 5.23 4.85
N THR A 80 -14.39 6.54 4.83
CA THR A 80 -13.37 7.56 4.65
C THR A 80 -13.34 8.45 5.87
N VAL A 81 -12.17 8.54 6.51
CA VAL A 81 -11.89 9.48 7.59
C VAL A 81 -11.07 10.62 7.02
N THR A 82 -11.62 11.83 7.02
CA THR A 82 -10.94 13.04 6.57
C THR A 82 -10.60 13.89 7.79
N TYR A 83 -9.34 14.29 7.91
CA TYR A 83 -8.81 15.05 9.02
C TYR A 83 -7.76 16.06 8.54
N LYS A 84 -7.30 16.92 9.44
CA LYS A 84 -6.25 17.88 9.18
C LYS A 84 -5.38 18.11 10.40
N HIS A 85 -4.16 18.59 10.19
CA HIS A 85 -3.36 19.15 11.26
C HIS A 85 -3.76 20.59 11.52
N ILE A 86 -3.95 20.92 12.80
CA ILE A 86 -4.39 22.26 13.27
C ILE A 86 -3.43 23.37 12.79
N SER A 87 -2.16 23.03 12.59
CA SER A 87 -1.11 24.00 12.25
C SER A 87 -1.04 24.40 10.77
N HIS A 88 -1.62 23.64 9.83
CA HIS A 88 -1.46 23.91 8.39
C HIS A 88 -2.71 23.67 7.52
N ASN A 89 -3.81 23.16 8.09
CA ASN A 89 -5.16 23.17 7.50
C ASN A 89 -5.30 22.58 6.08
N GLU A 90 -4.44 21.61 5.77
CA GLU A 90 -4.55 20.65 4.68
C GLU A 90 -5.72 19.67 4.90
N SER A 91 -6.04 18.84 3.91
CA SER A 91 -7.10 17.83 4.03
C SER A 91 -6.55 16.46 3.71
N ILE A 92 -6.39 15.61 4.72
CA ILE A 92 -5.86 14.25 4.58
C ILE A 92 -6.99 13.25 4.72
N SER A 93 -7.03 12.26 3.85
CA SER A 93 -8.00 11.17 3.89
C SER A 93 -7.31 9.85 4.19
N VAL A 94 -7.95 9.06 5.07
CA VAL A 94 -7.69 7.63 5.23
C VAL A 94 -8.90 6.89 4.69
N SER A 95 -8.66 6.03 3.70
CA SER A 95 -9.65 5.13 3.11
C SER A 95 -9.54 3.77 3.78
N ILE A 96 -10.67 3.26 4.30
CA ILE A 96 -10.79 1.96 4.98
C ILE A 96 -11.91 1.18 4.30
N TRP A 97 -11.58 0.06 3.66
CA TRP A 97 -12.56 -0.87 3.11
C TRP A 97 -12.62 -2.11 3.99
N ALA A 98 -13.71 -2.25 4.73
CA ALA A 98 -13.91 -3.31 5.70
C ALA A 98 -14.90 -4.35 5.15
N PRO A 99 -14.48 -5.60 4.89
CA PRO A 99 -15.41 -6.67 4.47
C PRO A 99 -16.49 -6.91 5.53
N LYS A 100 -17.56 -7.64 5.19
CA LYS A 100 -18.55 -8.04 6.20
C LYS A 100 -17.86 -8.85 7.33
N PRO A 101 -18.38 -8.80 8.57
CA PRO A 101 -17.83 -9.56 9.70
C PRO A 101 -17.51 -11.03 9.38
N ASP A 102 -18.39 -11.72 8.64
CA ASP A 102 -18.21 -13.12 8.27
C ASP A 102 -17.11 -13.36 7.22
N ASP A 103 -16.78 -12.33 6.43
CA ASP A 103 -15.76 -12.36 5.38
C ASP A 103 -14.38 -11.87 5.87
N TRP A 104 -14.32 -11.30 7.08
CA TRP A 104 -13.09 -10.74 7.64
C TRP A 104 -12.19 -11.83 8.22
N ASN A 105 -10.96 -11.90 7.70
CA ASN A 105 -9.94 -12.85 8.15
C ASN A 105 -9.20 -12.41 9.44
N ARG A 106 -9.73 -11.40 10.14
CA ARG A 106 -9.18 -10.77 11.36
C ARG A 106 -7.87 -10.01 11.17
N ARG A 107 -7.53 -9.61 9.94
CA ARG A 107 -6.29 -8.88 9.63
C ARG A 107 -6.55 -7.56 8.92
N ILE A 108 -5.63 -6.62 9.11
CA ILE A 108 -5.53 -5.38 8.35
C ILE A 108 -4.42 -5.54 7.30
N LEU A 109 -4.63 -4.99 6.11
CA LEU A 109 -3.59 -4.78 5.10
C LEU A 109 -3.57 -3.31 4.68
N ALA A 110 -2.55 -2.59 5.13
CA ALA A 110 -2.24 -1.25 4.66
C ALA A 110 -1.52 -1.30 3.31
N LEU A 111 -1.94 -0.43 2.39
CA LEU A 111 -1.54 -0.47 1.00
C LEU A 111 -0.81 0.83 0.64
N GLY A 112 0.48 0.70 0.37
CA GLY A 112 1.30 1.79 -0.14
C GLY A 112 1.05 2.10 -1.61
N GLY A 113 1.52 3.27 -2.04
CA GLY A 113 1.42 3.74 -3.42
C GLY A 113 2.67 3.50 -4.25
N GLY A 114 2.97 4.43 -5.14
CA GLY A 114 4.12 4.40 -6.06
C GLY A 114 4.35 5.78 -6.66
N GLY A 115 5.59 6.05 -7.08
CA GLY A 115 6.01 7.41 -7.38
C GLY A 115 5.74 8.35 -6.19
N TYR A 116 5.05 9.45 -6.46
CA TYR A 116 4.62 10.42 -5.45
C TYR A 116 3.22 10.14 -4.88
N ALA A 117 2.45 9.19 -5.41
CA ALA A 117 1.15 8.83 -4.83
C ALA A 117 1.34 8.01 -3.55
N ALA A 118 0.59 8.33 -2.50
CA ALA A 118 0.71 7.61 -1.23
C ALA A 118 -0.06 6.27 -1.19
N THR A 119 -1.00 6.08 -2.13
CA THR A 119 -1.81 4.87 -2.33
C THR A 119 -2.28 4.83 -3.79
N PHE A 120 -2.64 3.64 -4.29
CA PHE A 120 -3.33 3.46 -5.58
C PHE A 120 -4.82 3.10 -5.45
N ASP A 121 -5.39 3.33 -4.27
CA ASP A 121 -6.84 3.21 -4.00
C ASP A 121 -7.40 1.83 -4.37
N HIS A 122 -8.54 1.81 -5.05
CA HIS A 122 -9.26 0.62 -5.47
C HIS A 122 -8.41 -0.39 -6.26
N LEU A 123 -7.34 0.04 -6.93
CA LEU A 123 -6.44 -0.87 -7.64
C LEU A 123 -5.86 -1.94 -6.72
N TYR A 124 -5.53 -1.57 -5.48
CA TYR A 124 -4.97 -2.48 -4.48
C TYR A 124 -6.00 -2.89 -3.42
N GLN A 125 -6.91 -1.97 -3.04
CA GLN A 125 -7.89 -2.23 -1.99
C GLN A 125 -8.86 -3.37 -2.36
N THR A 126 -9.25 -3.47 -3.63
CA THR A 126 -10.20 -4.50 -4.06
C THR A 126 -9.65 -5.91 -3.84
N ALA A 127 -8.40 -6.19 -4.22
CA ALA A 127 -7.76 -7.48 -4.01
C ALA A 127 -7.53 -7.80 -2.52
N ALA A 128 -7.20 -6.78 -1.70
CA ALA A 128 -7.03 -6.95 -0.27
C ALA A 128 -8.34 -7.37 0.41
N VAL A 129 -9.44 -6.66 0.12
CA VAL A 129 -10.78 -7.00 0.63
C VAL A 129 -11.23 -8.36 0.11
N GLY A 130 -10.98 -8.66 -1.18
CA GLY A 130 -11.31 -9.97 -1.78
C GLY A 130 -10.51 -11.14 -1.20
N LYS A 131 -9.47 -10.86 -0.40
CA LYS A 131 -8.70 -11.85 0.38
C LYS A 131 -9.08 -11.85 1.88
N GLY A 132 -10.15 -11.12 2.24
CA GLY A 132 -10.70 -11.03 3.59
C GLY A 132 -10.00 -10.03 4.51
N PHE A 133 -9.07 -9.20 4.01
CA PHE A 133 -8.44 -8.17 4.83
C PHE A 133 -9.33 -6.93 4.94
N VAL A 134 -9.22 -6.20 6.05
CA VAL A 134 -9.57 -4.78 6.04
C VAL A 134 -8.45 -4.04 5.31
N ALA A 135 -8.77 -3.37 4.22
CA ALA A 135 -7.80 -2.66 3.41
C ALA A 135 -7.74 -1.18 3.83
N ILE A 136 -6.55 -0.66 4.16
CA ILE A 136 -6.38 0.75 4.53
C ILE A 136 -5.36 1.45 3.64
N GLY A 137 -5.56 2.74 3.38
CA GLY A 137 -4.65 3.60 2.62
C GLY A 137 -4.84 5.06 2.98
N THR A 138 -3.85 5.91 2.73
CA THR A 138 -3.95 7.37 2.90
C THR A 138 -3.55 8.10 1.63
N ASP A 139 -4.20 9.22 1.35
CA ASP A 139 -3.84 10.14 0.27
C ASP A 139 -2.66 11.07 0.64
N SER A 140 -2.26 11.07 1.92
CA SER A 140 -1.24 11.97 2.48
C SER A 140 -1.47 13.47 2.22
N GLY A 141 -2.74 13.87 2.06
CA GLY A 141 -3.11 15.28 1.87
C GLY A 141 -2.96 15.80 0.45
N HIS A 142 -2.74 14.91 -0.53
CA HIS A 142 -2.59 15.28 -1.95
C HIS A 142 -3.31 14.27 -2.86
N PRO A 143 -3.40 14.50 -4.19
CA PRO A 143 -4.09 13.58 -5.09
C PRO A 143 -3.59 12.13 -4.97
N SER A 144 -4.52 11.17 -4.94
CA SER A 144 -4.26 9.73 -4.84
C SER A 144 -4.45 9.02 -6.20
N GLY A 145 -4.13 7.73 -6.23
CA GLY A 145 -4.32 6.89 -7.42
C GLY A 145 -3.10 6.86 -8.35
N MET A 146 -3.14 5.97 -9.33
CA MET A 146 -2.00 5.72 -10.22
C MET A 146 -1.57 6.97 -11.00
N THR A 147 -2.52 7.79 -11.44
CA THR A 147 -2.23 9.02 -12.20
C THR A 147 -1.52 10.08 -11.34
N ALA A 148 -1.68 10.04 -10.01
CA ALA A 148 -1.01 10.94 -9.09
C ALA A 148 0.47 10.60 -8.86
N ALA A 149 0.95 9.43 -9.33
CA ALA A 149 2.33 8.98 -9.13
C ALA A 149 3.38 9.96 -9.69
N PHE A 150 3.01 10.84 -10.62
CA PHE A 150 3.87 11.83 -11.25
C PHE A 150 3.48 13.27 -10.95
N VAL A 151 2.47 13.50 -10.10
CA VAL A 151 2.04 14.84 -9.72
C VAL A 151 2.92 15.31 -8.57
N THR A 152 3.57 16.47 -8.74
CA THR A 152 4.49 17.05 -7.75
C THR A 152 4.11 18.47 -7.34
N SER A 153 3.10 19.07 -7.95
CA SER A 153 2.68 20.45 -7.66
C SER A 153 2.25 20.65 -6.20
N TRP A 154 1.77 19.60 -5.53
CA TRP A 154 1.41 19.62 -4.11
C TRP A 154 2.62 19.84 -3.18
N ALA A 155 3.84 19.55 -3.65
CA ALA A 155 5.06 19.75 -2.88
C ALA A 155 5.49 21.22 -2.84
N LEU A 156 4.77 22.11 -3.53
CA LEU A 156 4.98 23.56 -3.53
C LEU A 156 3.76 24.27 -2.91
N ASP A 157 4.01 25.39 -2.25
CA ASP A 157 2.96 26.31 -1.80
C ASP A 157 2.54 27.29 -2.93
N ALA A 158 1.60 28.18 -2.63
CA ALA A 158 1.07 29.14 -3.60
C ALA A 158 2.13 30.12 -4.13
N ASP A 159 3.20 30.36 -3.36
CA ASP A 159 4.32 31.24 -3.74
C ASP A 159 5.45 30.47 -4.44
N GLY A 160 5.29 29.15 -4.61
CA GLY A 160 6.27 28.28 -5.25
C GLY A 160 7.41 27.80 -4.32
N ASN A 161 7.32 28.05 -3.01
CA ASN A 161 8.27 27.50 -2.04
C ASN A 161 7.90 26.07 -1.66
N SER A 162 8.83 25.34 -1.04
CA SER A 162 8.56 23.97 -0.59
C SER A 162 7.45 23.91 0.46
N ASN A 163 6.37 23.20 0.14
CA ASN A 163 5.33 22.87 1.10
C ASN A 163 5.81 21.76 2.04
N THR A 164 6.62 22.16 3.02
CA THR A 164 7.28 21.24 3.95
C THR A 164 6.28 20.40 4.75
N HIS A 165 5.08 20.91 4.98
CA HIS A 165 4.03 20.21 5.68
C HIS A 165 3.52 18.99 4.90
N LEU A 166 3.07 19.17 3.65
CA LEU A 166 2.64 18.05 2.80
C LEU A 166 3.79 17.10 2.45
N ILE A 167 5.02 17.63 2.32
CA ILE A 167 6.22 16.78 2.14
C ILE A 167 6.44 15.88 3.35
N GLN A 168 6.22 16.37 4.58
CA GLN A 168 6.33 15.56 5.80
C GLN A 168 5.17 14.58 5.95
N ASP A 169 3.96 14.98 5.55
CA ASP A 169 2.78 14.12 5.50
C ASP A 169 3.02 12.91 4.61
N TRP A 170 3.35 13.15 3.33
CA TRP A 170 3.74 12.12 2.38
C TRP A 170 4.98 11.33 2.83
N GLY A 171 5.94 12.04 3.42
CA GLY A 171 7.23 11.48 3.82
C GLY A 171 7.08 10.43 4.92
N PHE A 172 6.33 10.74 5.99
CA PHE A 172 6.23 9.86 7.14
C PHE A 172 5.01 10.07 8.05
N ARG A 173 4.45 11.28 8.19
CA ARG A 173 3.50 11.57 9.28
C ARG A 173 2.22 10.75 9.15
N THR A 174 1.57 10.84 8.00
CA THR A 174 0.26 10.23 7.74
C THR A 174 0.31 8.71 7.71
N LEU A 175 1.49 8.11 7.47
CA LEU A 175 1.67 6.66 7.48
C LEU A 175 1.40 6.05 8.86
N GLY A 176 1.91 6.70 9.92
CA GLY A 176 1.65 6.29 11.29
C GLY A 176 0.20 6.54 11.69
N GLU A 177 -0.33 7.71 11.32
CA GLU A 177 -1.71 8.12 11.62
C GLU A 177 -2.75 7.21 10.95
N MET A 178 -2.52 6.83 9.69
CA MET A 178 -3.29 5.81 8.98
C MET A 178 -3.38 4.50 9.78
N SER A 179 -2.28 4.05 10.39
CA SER A 179 -2.30 2.84 11.23
C SER A 179 -3.18 3.02 12.46
N VAL A 180 -3.13 4.19 13.12
CA VAL A 180 -3.94 4.46 14.31
C VAL A 180 -5.42 4.52 13.94
N ILE A 181 -5.75 5.28 12.90
CA ILE A 181 -7.13 5.44 12.39
C ILE A 181 -7.69 4.09 11.94
N GLY A 182 -6.94 3.33 11.13
CA GLY A 182 -7.39 2.04 10.63
C GLY A 182 -7.70 1.03 11.74
N LYS A 183 -6.82 0.93 12.75
CA LYS A 183 -7.05 0.02 13.89
C LYS A 183 -8.25 0.44 14.74
N HIS A 184 -8.44 1.75 14.95
CA HIS A 184 -9.58 2.31 15.67
C HIS A 184 -10.91 1.99 14.98
N ILE A 185 -11.00 2.24 13.67
CA ILE A 185 -12.21 1.94 12.87
C ILE A 185 -12.51 0.44 12.85
N VAL A 186 -11.49 -0.41 12.78
CA VAL A 186 -11.65 -1.87 12.88
C VAL A 186 -12.22 -2.28 14.23
N GLU A 187 -11.72 -1.70 15.32
CA GLU A 187 -12.23 -2.00 16.66
C GLU A 187 -13.70 -1.61 16.80
N GLU A 188 -14.10 -0.43 16.32
CA GLU A 188 -15.50 0.02 16.35
C GLU A 188 -16.41 -0.81 15.44
N TYR A 189 -15.94 -1.18 14.24
CA TYR A 189 -16.76 -1.92 13.29
C TYR A 189 -16.95 -3.37 13.72
N TYR A 190 -15.90 -4.08 14.14
CA TYR A 190 -15.95 -5.51 14.47
C TYR A 190 -16.07 -5.79 15.97
N ASN A 191 -16.10 -4.75 16.82
CA ASN A 191 -16.08 -4.84 18.29
C ASN A 191 -14.88 -5.64 18.81
N ARG A 192 -13.73 -5.49 18.13
CA ARG A 192 -12.51 -6.27 18.34
C ARG A 192 -11.31 -5.67 17.59
N LEU A 193 -10.14 -5.68 18.21
CA LEU A 193 -8.86 -5.41 17.56
C LEU A 193 -8.47 -6.50 16.52
N PRO A 194 -7.75 -6.13 15.44
CA PRO A 194 -7.22 -7.13 14.51
C PRO A 194 -6.24 -8.08 15.21
N ASP A 195 -6.19 -9.34 14.77
CA ASP A 195 -5.17 -10.29 15.25
C ASP A 195 -3.77 -9.90 14.74
N TYR A 196 -3.70 -9.35 13.52
CA TYR A 196 -2.47 -8.84 12.90
C TYR A 196 -2.76 -7.67 11.95
N ALA A 197 -1.83 -6.73 11.85
CA ALA A 197 -1.83 -5.67 10.86
C ALA A 197 -0.57 -5.74 10.00
N TYR A 198 -0.74 -5.73 8.68
CA TYR A 198 0.35 -5.79 7.71
C TYR A 198 0.42 -4.52 6.87
N PHE A 199 1.60 -4.20 6.34
CA PHE A 199 1.78 -3.22 5.29
C PHE A 199 2.40 -3.88 4.05
N THR A 200 1.95 -3.48 2.85
CA THR A 200 2.60 -3.84 1.60
C THR A 200 2.66 -2.66 0.64
N GLY A 201 3.79 -2.51 -0.05
CA GLY A 201 4.01 -1.44 -1.01
C GLY A 201 5.19 -1.75 -1.94
N CYS A 202 5.18 -1.15 -3.14
CA CYS A 202 6.24 -1.28 -4.14
C CYS A 202 6.74 0.09 -4.59
N SER A 203 8.03 0.26 -4.91
CA SER A 203 8.59 1.57 -5.34
C SER A 203 8.42 2.63 -4.23
N GLY A 204 7.68 3.72 -4.50
CA GLY A 204 7.27 4.70 -3.50
C GLY A 204 6.56 4.06 -2.29
N GLY A 205 5.79 3.01 -2.49
CA GLY A 205 5.20 2.21 -1.40
C GLY A 205 6.23 1.39 -0.63
N GLY A 206 7.28 0.89 -1.29
CA GLY A 206 8.38 0.23 -0.60
C GLY A 206 9.14 1.19 0.32
N ARG A 207 9.33 2.45 -0.11
CA ARG A 207 9.87 3.52 0.73
C ARG A 207 9.00 3.75 1.97
N GLN A 208 7.67 3.85 1.81
CA GLN A 208 6.73 3.99 2.91
C GLN A 208 6.84 2.83 3.91
N GLY A 209 6.99 1.59 3.42
CA GLY A 209 7.21 0.41 4.26
C GLY A 209 8.47 0.52 5.12
N LEU A 210 9.60 0.93 4.54
CA LEU A 210 10.83 1.14 5.31
C LEU A 210 10.72 2.32 6.30
N VAL A 211 10.01 3.38 5.94
CA VAL A 211 9.72 4.49 6.86
C VAL A 211 8.87 4.02 8.05
N LEU A 212 7.85 3.21 7.81
CA LEU A 212 7.03 2.60 8.85
C LEU A 212 7.88 1.75 9.80
N ALA A 213 8.77 0.91 9.27
CA ALA A 213 9.67 0.10 10.08
C ALA A 213 10.58 0.95 10.98
N GLN A 214 11.11 2.06 10.45
CA GLN A 214 12.07 2.91 11.17
C GLN A 214 11.40 3.86 12.18
N ARG A 215 10.26 4.46 11.81
CA ARG A 215 9.63 5.54 12.60
C ARG A 215 8.43 5.08 13.40
N TYR A 216 7.73 4.04 12.95
CA TYR A 216 6.52 3.52 13.59
C TYR A 216 6.60 2.01 13.77
N PRO A 217 7.59 1.49 14.52
CA PRO A 217 7.86 0.05 14.62
C PRO A 217 6.71 -0.77 15.25
N LYS A 218 5.70 -0.12 15.81
CA LYS A 218 4.49 -0.74 16.40
C LYS A 218 3.24 -0.60 15.50
N ALA A 219 3.36 0.04 14.33
CA ALA A 219 2.23 0.25 13.43
C ALA A 219 1.78 -1.08 12.79
N PHE A 220 2.71 -1.93 12.37
CA PHE A 220 2.41 -3.16 11.65
C PHE A 220 3.28 -4.31 12.15
N ASP A 221 2.70 -5.51 12.21
CA ASP A 221 3.37 -6.76 12.62
C ASP A 221 4.23 -7.36 11.50
N GLY A 222 3.94 -7.00 10.24
CA GLY A 222 4.73 -7.41 9.09
C GLY A 222 4.68 -6.38 7.96
N ILE A 223 5.81 -6.18 7.29
CA ILE A 223 5.98 -5.19 6.22
C ILE A 223 6.60 -5.90 5.01
N LEU A 224 5.90 -5.87 3.87
CA LEU A 224 6.43 -6.25 2.57
C LEU A 224 6.80 -4.98 1.79
N ALA A 225 8.08 -4.63 1.76
CA ALA A 225 8.59 -3.48 1.03
C ALA A 225 9.32 -3.93 -0.24
N ALA A 226 8.64 -3.89 -1.39
CA ALA A 226 9.20 -4.27 -2.67
C ALA A 226 9.86 -3.06 -3.38
N ALA A 227 11.00 -3.29 -4.03
CA ALA A 227 11.76 -2.29 -4.79
C ALA A 227 11.75 -0.88 -4.14
N PRO A 228 12.16 -0.73 -2.87
CA PRO A 228 11.91 0.48 -2.10
C PRO A 228 12.66 1.69 -2.66
N ALA A 229 11.92 2.74 -3.04
CA ALA A 229 12.48 3.98 -3.57
C ALA A 229 13.06 4.88 -2.46
N ILE A 230 14.15 4.43 -1.84
CA ILE A 230 14.91 5.15 -0.82
C ILE A 230 15.98 6.05 -1.44
N ASN A 231 16.56 6.95 -0.65
CA ASN A 231 17.61 7.89 -1.06
C ASN A 231 17.24 8.66 -2.34
N LEU A 232 16.02 9.21 -2.38
CA LEU A 232 15.43 9.85 -3.56
C LEU A 232 16.29 10.97 -4.12
N GLU A 233 17.02 11.68 -3.26
CA GLU A 233 17.98 12.71 -3.60
C GLU A 233 19.15 12.21 -4.47
N THR A 234 19.44 10.90 -4.42
CA THR A 234 20.46 10.25 -5.26
C THR A 234 19.80 9.48 -6.41
N PHE A 235 18.76 8.69 -6.10
CA PHE A 235 18.08 7.84 -7.07
C PHE A 235 17.43 8.62 -8.21
N ILE A 236 16.73 9.72 -7.93
CA ILE A 236 16.02 10.48 -8.97
C ILE A 236 17.00 11.14 -9.95
N PRO A 237 18.06 11.86 -9.52
CA PRO A 237 19.06 12.36 -10.45
C PRO A 237 19.76 11.26 -11.26
N ALA A 238 20.07 10.11 -10.63
CA ALA A 238 20.69 8.98 -11.32
C ALA A 238 19.81 8.43 -12.46
N ALA A 239 18.49 8.39 -12.28
CA ALA A 239 17.57 7.96 -13.32
C ALA A 239 17.55 8.88 -14.56
N TYR A 240 17.90 10.16 -14.41
CA TYR A 240 18.01 11.11 -15.53
C TYR A 240 19.39 11.14 -16.18
N TRP A 241 20.40 10.56 -15.54
CA TRP A 241 21.79 10.65 -16.00
C TRP A 241 22.01 10.11 -17.43
N PRO A 242 21.49 8.93 -17.82
CA PRO A 242 21.64 8.44 -19.19
C PRO A 242 21.06 9.40 -20.23
N THR A 243 19.90 9.98 -19.94
CA THR A 243 19.24 10.96 -20.82
C THR A 243 20.03 12.26 -20.94
N GLN A 244 20.64 12.70 -19.85
CA GLN A 244 21.54 13.86 -19.87
C GLN A 244 22.77 13.60 -20.75
N VAL A 245 23.42 12.44 -20.60
CA VAL A 245 24.58 12.04 -21.42
C VAL A 245 24.20 11.97 -22.90
N MET A 246 23.09 11.32 -23.23
CA MET A 246 22.57 11.25 -24.61
C MET A 246 22.38 12.65 -25.21
N ARG A 247 21.83 13.58 -24.43
CA ARG A 247 21.58 14.97 -24.86
C ARG A 247 22.88 15.74 -25.10
N GLU A 248 23.87 15.60 -24.21
CA GLU A 248 25.17 16.26 -24.35
C GLU A 248 25.96 15.74 -25.55
N LEU A 249 25.93 14.42 -25.77
CA LEU A 249 26.59 13.77 -26.90
C LEU A 249 25.82 13.91 -28.21
N LYS A 250 24.53 14.29 -28.16
CA LYS A 250 23.58 14.31 -29.30
C LYS A 250 23.45 12.93 -29.97
N VAL A 251 23.55 11.87 -29.18
CA VAL A 251 23.43 10.47 -29.62
C VAL A 251 22.36 9.80 -28.79
N TYR A 252 21.45 9.10 -29.47
CA TYR A 252 20.36 8.35 -28.86
C TYR A 252 20.46 6.91 -29.40
N PRO A 253 21.09 5.99 -28.65
CA PRO A 253 21.28 4.62 -29.11
C PRO A 253 19.93 4.00 -29.49
N ALA A 254 19.92 3.28 -30.62
CA ALA A 254 18.72 2.59 -31.06
C ALA A 254 18.40 1.42 -30.09
N PRO A 255 17.13 1.02 -29.93
CA PRO A 255 16.76 -0.09 -29.04
C PRO A 255 17.56 -1.38 -29.29
N CYS A 256 17.83 -1.71 -30.55
CA CYS A 256 18.68 -2.84 -30.96
C CYS A 256 20.13 -2.76 -30.43
N GLU A 257 20.68 -1.55 -30.26
CA GLU A 257 22.05 -1.33 -29.78
C GLU A 257 22.09 -1.51 -28.27
N ILE A 258 21.07 -1.02 -27.55
CA ILE A 258 20.85 -1.30 -26.13
C ILE A 258 20.68 -2.80 -25.89
N GLU A 259 19.90 -3.49 -26.72
CA GLU A 259 19.73 -4.94 -26.67
C GLU A 259 21.05 -5.66 -26.92
N GLY A 260 21.86 -5.19 -27.88
CA GLY A 260 23.19 -5.74 -28.14
C GLY A 260 24.12 -5.66 -26.92
N PHE A 261 24.08 -4.57 -26.15
CA PHE A 261 24.79 -4.48 -24.88
C PHE A 261 24.23 -5.44 -23.83
N THR A 262 22.91 -5.58 -23.76
CA THR A 262 22.22 -6.48 -22.82
C THR A 262 22.59 -7.94 -23.06
N VAL A 263 22.53 -8.40 -24.32
CA VAL A 263 22.94 -9.75 -24.73
C VAL A 263 24.41 -10.00 -24.39
N ALA A 264 25.29 -9.03 -24.65
CA ALA A 264 26.71 -9.17 -24.34
C ALA A 264 26.97 -9.23 -22.82
N ALA A 265 26.19 -8.49 -22.02
CA ALA A 265 26.27 -8.56 -20.57
C ALA A 265 25.81 -9.93 -20.05
N ILE A 266 24.70 -10.46 -20.56
CA ILE A 266 24.20 -11.80 -20.23
C ILE A 266 25.26 -12.85 -20.60
N GLN A 267 25.77 -12.83 -21.84
CA GLN A 267 26.82 -13.76 -22.29
C GLN A 267 28.08 -13.74 -21.42
N GLN A 268 28.42 -12.59 -20.84
CA GLN A 268 29.57 -12.48 -19.95
C GLN A 268 29.28 -13.00 -18.53
N CYS A 269 28.03 -12.90 -18.06
CA CYS A 269 27.71 -12.92 -16.65
C CYS A 269 26.70 -13.98 -16.19
N ASP A 270 25.95 -14.59 -17.10
CA ASP A 270 24.93 -15.62 -16.84
C ASP A 270 25.51 -16.77 -15.99
N ALA A 271 26.52 -17.46 -16.53
CA ALA A 271 27.21 -18.59 -15.89
C ALA A 271 27.89 -18.30 -14.53
N LEU A 272 27.95 -17.05 -14.07
CA LEU A 272 28.66 -16.72 -12.83
C LEU A 272 28.02 -17.38 -11.61
N ASP A 273 26.70 -17.55 -11.62
CA ASP A 273 25.95 -18.20 -10.52
C ASP A 273 25.97 -19.73 -10.58
N GLY A 274 26.58 -20.30 -11.63
CA GLY A 274 26.67 -21.73 -11.87
C GLY A 274 25.56 -22.30 -12.75
N ASP A 275 24.65 -21.46 -13.27
CA ASP A 275 23.63 -21.82 -14.25
C ASP A 275 23.75 -20.94 -15.51
N GLU A 276 23.47 -21.51 -16.68
CA GLU A 276 23.42 -20.77 -17.95
C GLU A 276 21.98 -20.77 -18.45
N ASP A 277 21.15 -19.90 -17.86
CA ASP A 277 19.70 -19.86 -18.08
C ASP A 277 19.22 -18.56 -18.76
N GLY A 278 20.15 -17.67 -19.10
CA GLY A 278 19.89 -16.35 -19.67
C GLY A 278 19.63 -15.26 -18.63
N THR A 279 19.85 -15.53 -17.34
CA THR A 279 19.58 -14.61 -16.23
C THR A 279 20.86 -14.30 -15.46
N ILE A 280 21.11 -13.01 -15.19
CA ILE A 280 22.21 -12.63 -14.31
C ILE A 280 21.72 -12.68 -12.86
N SER A 281 21.79 -13.83 -12.19
CA SER A 281 21.33 -13.95 -10.78
C SER A 281 22.34 -13.45 -9.76
N MET A 282 23.61 -13.27 -10.15
CA MET A 282 24.64 -12.60 -9.34
C MET A 282 25.11 -11.29 -9.99
N PRO A 283 24.25 -10.25 -10.04
CA PRO A 283 24.59 -8.98 -10.70
C PRO A 283 25.81 -8.28 -10.08
N GLU A 284 26.07 -8.43 -8.79
CA GLU A 284 27.25 -7.85 -8.13
C GLU A 284 28.58 -8.46 -8.59
N SER A 285 28.54 -9.71 -9.08
CA SER A 285 29.71 -10.40 -9.65
C SER A 285 29.93 -10.07 -11.13
N CYS A 286 28.93 -9.48 -11.78
CA CYS A 286 29.00 -9.11 -13.19
C CYS A 286 29.76 -7.79 -13.39
N HIS A 287 30.98 -7.88 -13.90
CA HIS A 287 31.80 -6.70 -14.26
C HIS A 287 31.83 -6.50 -15.78
N PHE A 288 30.65 -6.35 -16.38
CA PHE A 288 30.51 -6.02 -17.80
C PHE A 288 30.88 -4.56 -18.06
N GLU A 289 31.58 -4.32 -19.18
CA GLU A 289 32.05 -2.98 -19.57
C GLU A 289 31.66 -2.73 -21.03
N ALA A 290 30.66 -1.88 -21.25
CA ALA A 290 30.13 -1.56 -22.60
C ALA A 290 31.23 -1.05 -23.57
N SER A 291 32.26 -0.39 -23.03
CA SER A 291 33.42 0.07 -23.80
C SER A 291 34.15 -1.03 -24.57
N ARG A 292 34.07 -2.29 -24.14
CA ARG A 292 34.68 -3.45 -24.81
C ARG A 292 34.00 -3.83 -26.13
N LEU A 293 32.80 -3.31 -26.38
CA LEU A 293 32.09 -3.58 -27.64
C LEU A 293 32.33 -2.51 -28.71
N ILE A 294 32.94 -1.37 -28.38
CA ILE A 294 33.16 -0.27 -29.34
C ILE A 294 33.81 -0.79 -30.63
N GLY A 295 33.17 -0.51 -31.76
CA GLY A 295 33.63 -0.92 -33.08
C GLY A 295 33.30 -2.36 -33.48
N LYS A 296 32.80 -3.21 -32.57
CA LYS A 296 32.28 -4.54 -32.91
C LYS A 296 30.97 -4.43 -33.68
N GLU A 297 30.73 -5.39 -34.55
CA GLU A 297 29.53 -5.44 -35.38
C GLU A 297 28.32 -5.93 -34.57
N LEU A 298 27.16 -5.33 -34.83
CA LEU A 298 25.87 -5.82 -34.38
C LEU A 298 24.87 -5.77 -35.55
N SER A 299 23.94 -6.73 -35.56
CA SER A 299 22.77 -6.64 -36.41
C SER A 299 21.70 -5.80 -35.70
N CYS A 300 21.26 -4.74 -36.35
CA CYS A 300 20.21 -3.85 -35.85
C CYS A 300 19.18 -3.62 -36.96
N ASP A 301 17.94 -4.03 -36.75
CA ASP A 301 16.84 -3.88 -37.71
C ASP A 301 17.17 -4.41 -39.13
N GLY A 302 17.96 -5.48 -39.21
CA GLY A 302 18.42 -6.06 -40.48
C GLY A 302 19.62 -5.37 -41.13
N GLU A 303 20.12 -4.28 -40.54
CA GLU A 303 21.34 -3.61 -40.97
C GLU A 303 22.54 -4.02 -40.12
N GLN A 304 23.72 -4.09 -40.74
CA GLN A 304 24.97 -4.22 -40.00
C GLN A 304 25.42 -2.86 -39.50
N ARG A 305 25.50 -2.73 -38.17
CA ARG A 305 25.96 -1.52 -37.48
C ARG A 305 27.16 -1.85 -36.60
N ARG A 306 27.77 -0.83 -36.02
CA ARG A 306 28.86 -0.98 -35.04
C ARG A 306 28.51 -0.23 -33.78
N PHE A 307 28.85 -0.81 -32.64
CA PHE A 307 28.69 -0.12 -31.36
C PHE A 307 29.54 1.15 -31.35
N THR A 308 28.90 2.28 -31.07
CA THR A 308 29.57 3.58 -31.02
C THR A 308 30.16 3.85 -29.64
N LYS A 309 31.16 4.74 -29.58
CA LYS A 309 31.72 5.18 -28.29
C LYS A 309 30.66 5.92 -27.48
N GLU A 310 29.85 6.74 -28.15
CA GLU A 310 28.80 7.56 -27.55
C GLU A 310 27.66 6.69 -27.00
N ALA A 311 27.29 5.62 -27.70
CA ALA A 311 26.35 4.64 -27.17
C ALA A 311 26.91 3.90 -25.95
N ALA A 312 28.15 3.44 -26.02
CA ALA A 312 28.82 2.81 -24.88
C ALA A 312 28.93 3.75 -23.66
N MET A 313 29.10 5.06 -23.87
CA MET A 313 29.07 6.06 -22.80
C MET A 313 27.68 6.27 -22.21
N SER A 314 26.63 6.11 -23.01
CA SER A 314 25.23 6.32 -22.56
C SER A 314 24.68 5.17 -21.72
N VAL A 315 25.25 3.97 -21.85
CA VAL A 315 24.85 2.76 -21.10
C VAL A 315 25.82 2.38 -19.98
N ARG A 316 26.88 3.17 -19.78
CA ARG A 316 27.86 2.98 -18.70
C ARG A 316 27.28 3.41 -17.36
#